data_AF-A0A3S4JT69-F1
#
_entry.id   AF-A0A3S4JT69-F1
#
_cell.length_a   1.000
_cell.length_b   1.000
_cell.length_c   1.000
_cell.angle_alpha   90.00
_cell.angle_beta   90.00
_cell.angle_gamma   90.00
#
_symmetry.space_group_name_H-M   'P 1'
#
loop_
_entity.id
_entity.type
_entity.pdbx_description
1 polymer ?
#
loop_
_entity_poly.entity_id
_entity_poly.type
_entity_poly.pdbx_seq_one_letter_code
_entity_poly.pdbx_strand_id
1 'polypeptide(L)' 'MIGMAARVFAAMSRAGISVVLITQSSSEYSISFCVPQGDCARAQRAMQDEFYLETERRVAGTAGGD' A
#
# COMPACT_ATOMS: atom_id res chain seq x y z
N MET A 1 -10.47 6.79 -6.59
CA MET A 1 -9.56 5.62 -6.63
C MET A 1 -10.34 4.41 -6.14
N ILE A 2 -11.02 3.70 -7.04
CA ILE A 2 -11.94 2.62 -6.67
C ILE A 2 -11.14 1.33 -6.47
N GLY A 3 -11.43 0.57 -5.43
CA GLY A 3 -10.86 -0.76 -5.22
C GLY A 3 -9.50 -0.82 -4.50
N MET A 4 -8.98 0.29 -3.96
CA MET A 4 -7.70 0.23 -3.23
C MET A 4 -7.76 -0.61 -1.97
N ALA A 5 -8.84 -0.55 -1.20
CA ALA A 5 -9.01 -1.42 -0.04
C ALA A 5 -8.96 -2.90 -0.43
N ALA A 6 -9.58 -3.27 -1.55
CA ALA A 6 -9.56 -4.63 -2.07
C ALA A 6 -8.14 -5.06 -2.50
N ARG A 7 -7.39 -4.18 -3.19
CA ARG A 7 -6.00 -4.45 -3.56
C ARG A 7 -5.09 -4.62 -2.35
N VAL A 8 -5.18 -3.72 -1.37
CA VAL A 8 -4.42 -3.81 -0.10
C VAL A 8 -4.73 -5.12 0.59
N PHE A 9 -6.01 -5.46 0.76
CA PHE A 9 -6.41 -6.70 1.41
C PHE A 9 -5.92 -7.95 0.66
N ALA A 10 -5.98 -7.93 -0.68
CA ALA A 10 -5.47 -9.02 -1.50
C ALA A 10 -3.95 -9.19 -1.38
N ALA A 11 -3.19 -8.09 -1.37
CA ALA A 11 -1.74 -8.13 -1.17
C ALA A 11 -1.36 -8.69 0.21
N MET A 12 -2.03 -8.24 1.27
CA MET A 12 -1.82 -8.76 2.62
C MET A 12 -2.21 -10.24 2.73
N SER A 13 -3.31 -10.65 2.10
CA SER A 13 -3.76 -12.04 2.07
C SER A 13 -2.74 -12.96 1.40
N ARG A 14 -2.19 -12.58 0.24
CA ARG A 14 -1.13 -13.36 -0.43
C ARG A 14 0.16 -13.43 0.39
N ALA A 15 0.46 -12.39 1.17
CA ALA A 15 1.59 -12.38 2.09
C ALA A 15 1.33 -13.17 3.39
N GLY A 16 0.10 -13.66 3.61
CA GLY A 16 -0.29 -14.37 4.84
C GLY A 16 -0.36 -13.45 6.06
N ILE A 17 -0.73 -12.18 5.88
CA ILE A 17 -0.79 -11.16 6.93
C ILE A 17 -2.25 -10.79 7.17
N SER A 18 -2.65 -10.79 8.45
CA SER A 18 -4.00 -10.37 8.84
C SER A 18 -4.09 -8.84 8.90
N VAL A 19 -5.14 -8.28 8.29
CA VAL A 19 -5.47 -6.86 8.40
C VAL A 19 -6.50 -6.70 9.52
N VAL A 20 -6.13 -5.97 10.56
CA VAL A 20 -6.95 -5.75 11.76
C VAL A 20 -7.99 -4.65 11.53
N LEU A 21 -7.61 -3.63 10.77
CA LEU A 21 -8.44 -2.46 10.51
C LEU A 21 -8.09 -1.88 9.15
N ILE A 22 -9.09 -1.37 8.44
CA ILE A 22 -8.92 -0.49 7.28
C ILE A 22 -9.76 0.76 7.53
N THR A 23 -9.14 1.92 7.39
CA THR A 23 -9.81 3.23 7.37
C THR A 23 -9.51 3.93 6.06
N GLN A 24 -10.51 4.59 5.49
CA GLN A 24 -10.36 5.28 4.21
C GLN A 24 -11.02 6.66 4.31
N SER A 25 -10.24 7.71 4.05
CA SER A 25 -10.77 9.07 3.92
C SER A 25 -11.23 9.27 2.48
N SER A 26 -12.51 9.58 2.29
CA SER A 26 -13.09 9.86 0.98
C SER A 26 -12.61 11.19 0.39
N SER A 27 -12.29 12.16 1.25
CA SER A 27 -11.85 13.50 0.84
C SER A 27 -10.38 13.55 0.41
N GLU A 28 -9.52 12.73 1.01
CA GLU A 28 -8.06 12.83 0.84
C GLU A 28 -7.46 11.75 -0.07
N TYR A 29 -8.29 10.90 -0.69
CA TYR A 29 -7.82 9.76 -1.49
C TYR A 29 -6.75 8.91 -0.76
N SER A 30 -6.89 8.78 0.57
CA SER A 30 -5.95 8.10 1.45
C SER A 30 -6.59 6.87 2.09
N ILE A 31 -5.83 5.79 2.16
CA ILE A 31 -6.20 4.55 2.83
C ILE A 31 -5.13 4.21 3.87
N SER A 32 -5.59 3.90 5.07
CA SER A 32 -4.75 3.45 6.19
C SER A 32 -5.23 2.08 6.64
N PHE A 33 -4.30 1.23 7.04
CA PHE A 33 -4.64 -0.09 7.55
C PHE A 33 -3.69 -0.50 8.67
N CYS A 34 -4.14 -1.41 9.51
CA CYS A 34 -3.37 -1.91 10.65
C CYS A 34 -3.08 -3.41 10.49
N VAL A 35 -1.86 -3.80 10.84
CA VAL A 35 -1.39 -5.20 10.87
C VAL A 35 -0.73 -5.49 12.22
N PRO A 36 -0.59 -6.76 12.62
CA PRO A 36 0.22 -7.11 13.78
C PRO A 36 1.64 -6.53 13.67
N GLN A 37 2.18 -6.04 14.78
CA GLN A 37 3.49 -5.38 14.79
C GLN A 37 4.61 -6.30 14.27
N GLY A 38 4.53 -7.60 14.54
CA GLY A 38 5.48 -8.60 14.04
C GLY A 38 5.48 -8.75 12.51
N ASP A 39 4.41 -8.32 11.83
CA ASP A 39 4.27 -8.40 10.39
C ASP A 39 4.57 -7.08 9.67
N CYS A 40 4.87 -5.98 10.39
CA CYS A 40 5.08 -4.65 9.80
C CYS A 40 6.11 -4.67 8.64
N ALA A 41 7.26 -5.31 8.83
CA ALA A 41 8.29 -5.37 7.78
C ALA A 41 7.84 -6.18 6.55
N ARG A 42 7.11 -7.28 6.77
CA ARG A 42 6.56 -8.12 5.69
C ARG A 42 5.45 -7.38 4.95
N ALA A 43 4.59 -6.67 5.68
CA ALA A 43 3.51 -5.86 5.12
C ALA A 43 4.07 -4.72 4.26
N GLN A 44 5.11 -4.03 4.74
CA GLN A 44 5.78 -3.00 3.98
C GLN A 44 6.34 -3.54 2.66
N ARG A 45 7.01 -4.70 2.69
CA ARG A 45 7.57 -5.31 1.49
C ARG A 45 6.48 -5.76 0.51
N ALA A 46 5.43 -6.42 1.00
CA ALA A 46 4.29 -6.82 0.18
C ALA A 46 3.59 -5.61 -0.49
N MET A 47 3.52 -4.46 0.20
CA MET A 47 2.99 -3.22 -0.38
C MET A 47 3.93 -2.61 -1.43
N GLN A 48 5.25 -2.63 -1.19
CA GLN A 48 6.23 -2.19 -2.18
C GLN A 48 6.17 -3.02 -3.45
N ASP A 49 6.02 -4.35 -3.32
CA ASP A 49 5.93 -5.27 -4.46
C ASP A 49 4.60 -5.09 -5.21
N GLU A 50 3.46 -4.96 -4.51
CA GLU A 50 2.13 -4.76 -5.12
C GLU A 50 2.01 -3.43 -5.88
N PHE A 51 2.70 -2.38 -5.42
CA PHE A 51 2.61 -1.01 -5.97
C PHE A 51 3.93 -0.50 -6.58
N TYR A 52 4.82 -1.42 -6.97
CA TYR A 52 6.16 -1.08 -7.47
C TYR A 52 6.08 -0.12 -8.68
N LEU A 53 5.24 -0.46 -9.66
CA LEU A 53 5.07 0.33 -10.88
C LEU A 53 4.46 1.72 -10.61
N GLU A 54 3.51 1.83 -9.67
CA GLU A 54 2.97 3.13 -9.26
C GLU A 54 3.98 3.99 -8.47
N THR A 55 4.90 3.34 -7.75
CA THR A 55 5.99 4.01 -7.01
C THR A 55 7.05 4.53 -7.97
N GLU A 56 7.48 3.73 -8.95
CA GLU A 56 8.43 4.15 -9.97
C GLU A 56 7.91 5.31 -10.82
N ARG A 57 6.61 5.32 -11.15
CA ARG A 57 6.01 6.43 -11.90
C ARG A 57 6.03 7.77 -11.14
N ARG A 58 6.10 7.74 -9.80
CA ARG A 58 6.26 8.94 -8.97
C ARG A 58 7.72 9.38 -8.86
N VAL A 59 8.66 8.43 -8.76
CA VAL A 59 10.10 8.73 -8.67
C VAL A 59 10.68 9.19 -10.01
N ALA A 60 10.16 8.68 -11.13
CA ALA A 60 10.55 9.14 -12.47
C ALA A 60 10.15 10.60 -12.77
N GLY A 61 9.28 11.21 -11.95
CA GLY A 61 8.89 12.62 -12.06
C GLY A 61 9.81 13.61 -11.33
N THR A 62 10.81 13.15 -10.58
CA THR A 62 11.75 14.01 -9.84
C THR A 62 13.19 13.98 -10.38
N ALA A 63 13.42 13.37 -11.55
CA ALA A 63 14.73 13.29 -12.20
C ALA A 63 14.82 14.15 -13.48
N GLY A 64 14.39 15.41 -13.38
CA GLY A 64 14.56 16.42 -14.42
C GLY A 64 14.45 17.82 -13.82
N GLY A 65 15.59 18.45 -13.54
CA GLY A 65 15.66 19.76 -12.91
C GLY A 65 17.07 20.05 -12.44
N ASP A 66 17.88 20.50 -13.39
CA ASP A 66 19.15 21.19 -13.21
C ASP A 66 18.97 22.50 -12.41
#